data_AF-A0A843IW30-F1
#
_entry.id   AF-A0A843IW30-F1
#
_cell.length_a   1.000
_cell.length_b   1.000
_cell.length_c   1.000
_cell.angle_alpha   90.00
_cell.angle_beta   90.00
_cell.angle_gamma   90.00
#
_symmetry.space_group_name_H-M   'P 1'
#
loop_
_entity.id
_entity.type
_entity.pdbx_description
1 polymer ?
#
loop_
_entity_poly.entity_id
_entity_poly.type
_entity_poly.pdbx_seq_one_letter_code
_entity_poly.pdbx_strand_id
1 'polypeptide(L)' 'MSKVIRIQEDAEEIALSYGATVSEGIRTMEKLLKKANKKDFDLEDIRNVIRDELENMNRY' A
#
# COMPACT_ATOMS: atom_id res chain seq x y z
N MET A 1 -19.76 -1.03 25.80
CA MET A 1 -19.01 -2.30 25.83
C MET A 1 -17.57 -2.01 25.48
N SER A 2 -16.63 -2.20 26.41
CA SER A 2 -15.20 -2.11 26.10
C SER A 2 -14.72 -3.41 25.46
N LYS A 3 -14.04 -3.33 24.32
CA LYS A 3 -13.44 -4.49 23.64
C LYS A 3 -11.97 -4.56 24.05
N VAL A 4 -11.60 -5.58 24.81
CA VAL A 4 -10.19 -5.83 25.18
C VAL A 4 -9.52 -6.54 24.01
N ILE A 5 -8.54 -5.89 23.40
CA ILE A 5 -7.73 -6.44 22.31
C ILE A 5 -6.34 -6.72 22.87
N ARG A 6 -5.85 -7.96 22.75
CA ARG A 6 -4.46 -8.28 23.04
C ARG A 6 -3.62 -7.81 21.88
N ILE A 7 -2.71 -6.88 22.16
CA ILE A 7 -1.76 -6.33 21.19
C ILE A 7 -0.40 -6.91 21.50
N GLN A 8 0.47 -7.00 20.50
CA GLN A 8 1.87 -7.36 20.73
C GLN A 8 2.54 -6.27 21.57
N GLU A 9 3.50 -6.65 22.41
CA GLU A 9 4.16 -5.73 23.35
C GLU A 9 4.90 -4.60 22.64
N ASP A 10 5.36 -4.84 21.41
CA ASP A 10 6.05 -3.88 20.54
C ASP A 10 5.11 -2.97 19.73
N ALA A 11 3.80 -3.24 19.75
CA ALA A 11 2.85 -2.52 18.88
C ALA A 11 2.76 -1.02 19.21
N GLU A 12 2.92 -0.65 20.48
CA GLU A 12 2.93 0.76 20.90
C GLU A 12 4.20 1.47 20.42
N GLU A 13 5.37 0.84 20.60
CA GLU A 13 6.66 1.36 20.16
C GLU A 13 6.69 1.52 18.64
N ILE A 14 6.19 0.53 17.90
CA ILE A 14 6.05 0.60 16.45
C ILE A 14 5.15 1.77 16.08
N ALA A 15 3.98 1.93 16.69
CA ALA A 15 3.08 3.05 16.39
C ALA A 15 3.76 4.41 16.64
N LEU A 16 4.47 4.56 17.75
CA LEU A 16 5.19 5.79 18.10
C LEU A 16 6.36 6.11 17.16
N SER A 17 6.93 5.10 16.49
CA SER A 17 7.92 5.35 15.43
C SER A 17 7.35 6.08 14.20
N TYR A 18 6.02 6.05 14.00
CA TYR A 18 5.32 6.67 12.88
C TYR A 18 4.58 7.98 13.23
N GLY A 19 4.62 8.45 14.48
CA GLY A 19 3.95 9.69 14.90
C GLY A 19 4.16 10.04 16.38
N ALA A 20 3.85 11.28 16.77
CA ALA A 20 4.06 11.75 18.15
C ALA A 20 3.09 11.14 19.16
N THR A 21 2.00 10.54 18.68
CA THR A 21 1.01 9.81 19.48
C THR A 21 0.65 8.49 18.82
N VAL A 22 0.19 7.51 19.60
CA VAL A 22 -0.28 6.20 19.08
C VAL A 22 -1.34 6.36 18.00
N SER A 23 -2.32 7.24 18.22
CA SER A 23 -3.38 7.53 17.24
C SER A 23 -2.85 8.10 15.92
N GLU A 24 -1.84 8.97 16.00
CA GLU A 24 -1.19 9.54 14.82
C GLU A 24 -0.36 8.49 14.08
N GLY A 25 0.42 7.69 14.82
CA GLY A 25 1.19 6.56 14.31
C GLY A 25 0.32 5.59 13.52
N ILE A 26 -0.79 5.15 14.11
CA ILE A 26 -1.75 4.24 13.45
C ILE A 26 -2.30 4.85 12.15
N ARG A 27 -2.66 6.14 12.14
CA ARG A 27 -3.16 6.82 10.92
C ARG A 27 -2.09 6.90 9.84
N THR A 28 -0.84 7.17 10.22
CA THR A 28 0.29 7.20 9.28
C THR A 28 0.55 5.81 8.70
N MET A 29 0.57 4.77 9.55
CA MET A 29 0.70 3.38 9.13
C MET A 29 -0.41 2.98 8.15
N GLU A 30 -1.67 3.32 8.42
CA GLU A 30 -2.79 3.04 7.52
C GLU A 30 -2.62 3.71 6.15
N LYS A 31 -2.18 4.98 6.13
CA LYS A 31 -1.91 5.70 4.87
C LYS A 31 -0.80 5.04 4.07
N LEU A 32 0.26 4.58 4.72
CA LEU A 32 1.38 3.88 4.08
C LEU A 32 0.94 2.54 3.49
N LEU A 33 0.15 1.76 4.23
CA LEU A 33 -0.44 0.51 3.73
C LEU A 33 -1.35 0.74 2.53
N LYS A 34 -2.22 1.77 2.57
CA LYS A 34 -3.08 2.14 1.43
C LYS A 34 -2.27 2.58 0.21
N LYS A 35 -1.15 3.28 0.42
CA LYS A 35 -0.23 3.65 -0.67
C LYS A 35 0.51 2.44 -1.25
N ALA A 36 0.97 1.52 -0.40
CA ALA A 36 1.65 0.31 -0.81
C ALA A 36 0.70 -0.63 -1.59
N ASN A 37 -0.52 -0.81 -1.10
CA ASN A 37 -1.58 -1.57 -1.77
C ASN A 37 -2.12 -0.90 -3.04
N LYS A 38 -1.71 0.35 -3.34
CA LYS A 38 -2.10 1.03 -4.57
C LYS A 38 -1.25 0.62 -5.79
N LYS A 39 -0.30 -0.30 -5.61
CA LYS A 39 0.41 -0.97 -6.70
C LYS A 39 -0.23 -2.31 -7.03
N ASP A 40 -1.49 -2.28 -7.45
CA ASP A 40 -1.89 -3.22 -8.50
C ASP A 40 -1.44 -2.55 -9.80
N PHE A 41 -0.30 -3.00 -10.34
CA PHE A 41 -0.09 -2.78 -11.76
C PHE A 41 -1.21 -3.53 -12.45
N ASP A 42 -2.10 -2.82 -13.14
CA ASP A 42 -3.11 -3.48 -13.94
C ASP A 42 -2.37 -4.24 -15.04
N LEU A 43 -2.39 -5.57 -14.96
CA LEU A 43 -1.77 -6.43 -15.96
C LEU A 43 -2.38 -6.18 -17.34
N GLU A 44 -3.61 -5.68 -17.40
CA GLU A 44 -4.28 -5.27 -18.63
C GLU A 44 -3.62 -4.02 -19.23
N ASP A 45 -3.25 -3.02 -18.41
CA ASP A 45 -2.51 -1.83 -18.87
C ASP A 45 -1.14 -2.21 -19.43
N ILE A 46 -0.42 -3.11 -18.75
CA ILE A 46 0.87 -3.62 -19.24
C ILE A 46 0.68 -4.36 -20.57
N ARG A 47 -0.37 -5.19 -20.68
CA ARG A 47 -0.67 -5.95 -21.91
C ARG A 47 -1.01 -5.03 -23.08
N ASN A 48 -1.75 -3.95 -22.84
CA ASN A 48 -2.12 -2.98 -23.87
C ASN A 48 -0.87 -2.26 -24.39
N VAL A 49 0.00 -1.78 -23.50
CA VAL A 49 1.27 -1.14 -23.89
C VAL A 49 2.13 -2.10 -24.73
N ILE A 50 2.26 -3.36 -24.32
CA ILE A 50 3.03 -4.35 -25.10
C ILE A 50 2.41 -4.62 -26.47
N ARG A 51 1.07 -4.69 -26.57
CA ARG A 51 0.38 -4.85 -27.87
C ARG A 51 0.62 -3.66 -28.78
N ASP A 52 0.48 -2.44 -28.27
CA ASP A 52 0.68 -1.21 -29.06
C ASP A 52 2.11 -1.15 -29.61
N GLU A 53 3.11 -1.50 -28.81
CA GLU A 53 4.50 -1.58 -29.24
C GLU A 53 4.72 -2.67 -30.31
N LEU A 54 4.14 -3.87 -30.14
CA LEU A 54 4.23 -4.95 -31.12
C LEU A 54 3.51 -4.61 -32.44
N GLU A 55 2.37 -3.93 -32.39
CA GLU A 55 1.64 -3.47 -33.57
C GLU A 55 2.43 -2.37 -34.31
N ASN A 56 3.07 -1.47 -33.59
CA ASN A 56 3.96 -0.46 -34.17
C ASN A 56 5.18 -1.10 -34.85
N MET A 57 5.76 -2.15 -34.27
CA MET A 57 6.88 -2.88 -34.87
C MET A 57 6.47 -3.67 -36.13
N ASN A 58 5.26 -4.21 -36.18
CA ASN A 58 4.74 -4.96 -37.34
C ASN A 58 4.24 -4.07 -38.50
N ARG A 59 4.16 -2.74 -38.30
CA ARG A 59 3.80 -1.78 -39.36
C ARG A 59 4.99 -1.29 -40.19
N TYR A 60 6.21 -1.73 -39.88
CA TYR A 60 7.41 -1.54 -40.70
C TYR A 60 7.81 -2.84 -41.39
#